data_AF-A0A2N6CIJ6-F1
#
_entry.id   AF-A0A2N6CIJ6-F1
#
_cell.length_a   1.000
_cell.length_b   1.000
_cell.length_c   1.000
_cell.angle_alpha   90.00
_cell.angle_beta   90.00
_cell.angle_gamma   90.00
#
_symmetry.space_group_name_H-M   'P 1'
#
loop_
_entity.id
_entity.type
_entity.pdbx_description
1 polymer ?
#
loop_
_entity_poly.entity_id
_entity_poly.type
_entity_poly.pdbx_seq_one_letter_code
_entity_poly.pdbx_strand_id
1 'polypeptide(L)'
;MKTNRGARSGRGVFATLFLVSAILLSFASPSLLAQSSFTSPFDHYTTGYRLDGAHEYVDCESCHVYGTFAGTPTQCWDCHRSASLVRATVQPATHITTSERCDSCHRTAAWVPIARIDHLETYGTCQSCHDNRRAAGKPTNHLPTDNQCDNCHRTTAWTPAFFDHAGIDSNCASCHNGTTAQGKPTDHIPSTNVCEDCHNTMSFSPVARVDHLQVMGTCSGCHNGVIARGQHPQHIPTMDECDTCHSPAGWRQ
;
A
#
# COMPACT_ATOMS: atom_id res chain seq x y z
N MET A 1 16.66 56.54 44.44
CA MET A 1 16.01 55.52 45.28
C MET A 1 15.30 56.21 46.45
N LYS A 2 13.95 56.31 46.43
CA LYS A 2 13.06 56.74 47.54
C LYS A 2 11.59 56.64 47.04
N THR A 3 10.72 55.77 47.57
CA THR A 3 9.82 55.85 48.76
C THR A 3 8.38 56.36 48.50
N ASN A 4 7.44 55.40 48.40
CA ASN A 4 6.15 55.21 49.10
C ASN A 4 5.36 56.38 49.77
N ARG A 5 4.00 56.23 49.80
CA ARG A 5 2.91 57.04 50.45
C ARG A 5 2.63 58.41 49.77
N GLY A 6 1.44 59.01 49.61
CA GLY A 6 0.02 58.82 50.00
C GLY A 6 -0.76 60.13 49.65
N ALA A 7 -2.03 60.43 49.94
CA ALA A 7 -3.21 59.66 50.39
C ALA A 7 -4.50 60.57 50.43
N ARG A 8 -5.71 59.98 50.27
CA ARG A 8 -7.06 60.44 50.75
C ARG A 8 -7.81 61.70 50.19
N SER A 9 -9.11 61.44 49.91
CA SER A 9 -10.33 62.14 50.44
C SER A 9 -10.95 63.36 49.72
N GLY A 10 -12.25 63.23 49.39
CA GLY A 10 -13.17 64.36 49.09
C GLY A 10 -14.62 63.96 48.79
N ARG A 11 -15.50 64.18 49.77
CA ARG A 11 -16.99 64.33 49.70
C ARG A 11 -17.39 65.35 48.60
N GLY A 12 -18.57 65.37 47.96
CA GLY A 12 -19.86 64.70 48.18
C GLY A 12 -21.00 65.74 48.28
N VAL A 13 -21.92 65.81 47.30
CA VAL A 13 -23.04 66.79 47.24
C VAL A 13 -24.30 66.19 46.61
N PHE A 14 -25.48 66.54 47.13
CA PHE A 14 -26.82 66.17 46.64
C PHE A 14 -27.30 67.09 45.50
N ALA A 15 -28.08 66.57 44.55
CA ALA A 15 -28.98 67.39 43.72
C ALA A 15 -30.22 66.60 43.26
N THR A 16 -31.40 67.02 43.72
CA THR A 16 -32.72 66.57 43.25
C THR A 16 -33.28 67.54 42.20
N LEU A 17 -33.85 67.10 41.08
CA LEU A 17 -34.72 67.96 40.27
C LEU A 17 -35.71 67.22 39.33
N PHE A 18 -37.00 67.38 39.65
CA PHE A 18 -38.22 67.46 38.83
C PHE A 18 -38.39 66.76 37.45
N LEU A 19 -39.52 66.05 37.34
CA LEU A 19 -40.29 65.81 36.12
C LEU A 19 -40.88 67.11 35.54
N VAL A 20 -41.12 67.18 34.21
CA VAL A 20 -42.39 67.60 33.55
C VAL A 20 -42.25 67.44 32.01
N SER A 21 -43.39 67.19 31.33
CA SER A 21 -43.55 66.67 29.96
C SER A 21 -43.54 67.71 28.80
N ALA A 22 -43.26 67.23 27.57
CA ALA A 22 -43.76 67.77 26.29
C ALA A 22 -43.75 66.62 25.24
N ILE A 23 -44.88 66.07 24.77
CA ILE A 23 -45.88 66.57 23.79
C ILE A 23 -45.52 66.25 22.32
N LEU A 24 -46.30 65.30 21.76
CA LEU A 24 -46.72 65.08 20.35
C LEU A 24 -45.68 65.00 19.21
N LEU A 25 -45.79 63.92 18.41
CA LEU A 25 -46.20 64.00 16.99
C LEU A 25 -46.57 62.62 16.42
N SER A 26 -47.68 62.56 15.69
CA SER A 26 -48.21 61.35 15.06
C SER A 26 -47.62 61.13 13.67
N PHE A 27 -47.16 59.92 13.37
CA PHE A 27 -47.07 59.44 11.99
C PHE A 27 -47.58 58.00 11.91
N ALA A 28 -48.62 57.80 11.10
CA ALA A 28 -49.10 56.49 10.72
C ALA A 28 -48.28 55.98 9.54
N SER A 29 -47.85 54.71 9.59
CA SER A 29 -47.41 53.94 8.43
C SER A 29 -48.17 52.62 8.43
N PRO A 30 -48.87 52.25 7.36
CA PRO A 30 -49.55 50.96 7.29
C PRO A 30 -48.50 49.85 7.28
N SER A 31 -48.70 48.81 8.08
CA SER A 31 -47.91 47.59 7.98
C SER A 31 -48.08 47.01 6.58
N LEU A 32 -47.02 47.11 5.79
CA LEU A 32 -47.01 46.61 4.43
C LEU A 32 -47.29 45.10 4.43
N LEU A 33 -47.95 44.64 3.37
CA LEU A 33 -48.28 43.24 3.14
C LEU A 33 -47.10 42.33 3.47
N ALA A 34 -47.38 41.25 4.21
CA ALA A 34 -46.45 40.14 4.31
C ALA A 34 -46.12 39.66 2.89
N GLN A 35 -44.88 39.92 2.45
CA GLN A 35 -44.35 39.23 1.29
C GLN A 35 -44.22 37.77 1.70
N SER A 36 -45.21 36.96 1.32
CA SER A 36 -45.12 35.51 1.38
C SER A 36 -43.95 35.10 0.50
N SER A 37 -42.78 34.91 1.11
CA SER A 37 -41.59 34.39 0.45
C SER A 37 -41.99 33.11 -0.28
N PHE A 38 -42.06 33.18 -1.60
CA PHE A 38 -42.33 32.02 -2.44
C PHE A 38 -41.04 31.19 -2.59
N THR A 39 -40.49 30.78 -1.45
CA THR A 39 -39.53 29.68 -1.40
C THR A 39 -40.31 28.41 -1.70
N SER A 40 -40.47 28.11 -2.99
CA SER A 40 -40.34 26.71 -3.40
C SER A 40 -38.96 26.29 -2.90
N PRO A 41 -38.84 25.37 -1.92
CA PRO A 41 -37.53 24.92 -1.49
C PRO A 41 -36.88 24.25 -2.69
N PHE A 42 -35.84 24.87 -3.26
CA PHE A 42 -35.10 24.28 -4.35
C PHE A 42 -34.33 23.08 -3.81
N ASP A 43 -34.83 21.89 -4.16
CA ASP A 43 -34.35 20.64 -3.59
C ASP A 43 -33.22 20.04 -4.43
N HIS A 44 -31.99 20.19 -3.95
CA HIS A 44 -30.81 19.60 -4.57
C HIS A 44 -30.88 18.06 -4.68
N TYR A 45 -31.70 17.37 -3.86
CA TYR A 45 -31.92 15.92 -3.97
C TYR A 45 -32.66 15.52 -5.26
N THR A 46 -33.32 16.47 -5.93
CA THR A 46 -33.96 16.27 -7.25
C THR A 46 -33.04 16.60 -8.43
N THR A 47 -31.82 17.05 -8.16
CA THR A 47 -30.83 17.46 -9.18
C THR A 47 -29.80 16.36 -9.45
N GLY A 48 -28.96 16.56 -10.48
CA GLY A 48 -27.87 15.64 -10.82
C GLY A 48 -26.69 15.64 -9.83
N TYR A 49 -26.71 16.46 -8.78
CA TYR A 49 -25.69 16.49 -7.74
C TYR A 49 -26.31 16.66 -6.36
N ARG A 50 -26.28 15.58 -5.57
CA ARG A 50 -26.76 15.62 -4.19
C ARG A 50 -25.75 16.33 -3.30
N LEU A 51 -26.18 17.38 -2.61
CA LEU A 51 -25.40 18.00 -1.54
C LEU A 51 -25.41 17.09 -0.31
N ASP A 52 -24.25 16.56 0.06
CA ASP A 52 -24.04 15.82 1.31
C ASP A 52 -22.61 16.01 1.86
N GLY A 53 -22.44 15.66 3.13
CA GLY A 53 -21.17 15.83 3.83
C GLY A 53 -20.74 17.29 3.86
N ALA A 54 -19.49 17.58 3.47
CA ALA A 54 -18.98 18.95 3.41
C ALA A 54 -19.75 19.84 2.40
N HIS A 55 -20.36 19.28 1.36
CA HIS A 55 -21.09 20.05 0.33
C HIS A 55 -22.47 20.55 0.80
N GLU A 56 -22.98 20.08 1.95
CA GLU A 56 -24.22 20.59 2.54
C GLU A 56 -24.06 22.03 3.10
N TYR A 57 -22.82 22.46 3.37
CA TYR A 57 -22.52 23.71 4.09
C TYR A 57 -21.76 24.76 3.24
N VAL A 58 -21.75 24.62 1.91
CA VAL A 58 -21.05 25.56 1.01
C VAL A 58 -21.97 26.67 0.50
N ASP A 59 -21.42 27.88 0.36
CA ASP A 59 -22.16 29.02 -0.20
C ASP A 59 -22.49 28.80 -1.68
N CYS A 60 -23.70 29.21 -2.10
CA CYS A 60 -24.27 28.94 -3.42
C CYS A 60 -23.35 29.38 -4.58
N GLU A 61 -22.74 30.57 -4.46
CA GLU A 61 -21.85 31.16 -5.45
C GLU A 61 -20.52 30.43 -5.62
N SER A 62 -20.15 29.54 -4.66
CA SER A 62 -18.94 28.72 -4.80
C SER A 62 -19.07 27.75 -5.98
N CYS A 63 -20.29 27.26 -6.25
CA CYS A 63 -20.62 26.33 -7.34
C CYS A 63 -21.35 27.02 -8.51
N HIS A 64 -22.19 28.02 -8.23
CA HIS A 64 -22.98 28.76 -9.23
C HIS A 64 -22.30 30.06 -9.63
N VAL A 65 -21.16 29.92 -10.29
CA VAL A 65 -20.29 31.02 -10.72
C VAL A 65 -21.07 32.01 -11.59
N TYR A 66 -20.93 33.31 -11.28
CA TYR A 66 -21.67 34.41 -11.92
C TYR A 66 -23.21 34.28 -11.85
N GLY A 67 -23.75 33.51 -10.89
CA GLY A 67 -25.20 33.25 -10.78
C GLY A 67 -25.72 32.25 -11.81
N THR A 68 -24.85 31.45 -12.43
CA THR A 68 -25.24 30.41 -13.40
C THR A 68 -25.60 29.13 -12.67
N PHE A 69 -26.89 28.81 -12.59
CA PHE A 69 -27.41 27.63 -11.88
C PHE A 69 -27.49 26.35 -12.73
N ALA A 70 -27.43 26.47 -14.06
CA ALA A 70 -27.47 25.32 -14.97
C ALA A 70 -26.06 24.96 -15.46
N GLY A 71 -25.77 23.66 -15.59
CA GLY A 71 -24.50 23.18 -16.14
C GLY A 71 -23.30 23.19 -15.16
N THR A 72 -23.53 23.42 -13.87
CA THR A 72 -22.51 23.18 -12.83
C THR A 72 -22.01 21.72 -12.92
N PRO A 73 -20.68 21.48 -12.99
CA PRO A 73 -20.14 20.12 -13.07
C PRO A 73 -20.49 19.28 -11.85
N THR A 74 -20.72 17.98 -12.07
CA THR A 74 -21.12 17.03 -11.01
C THR A 74 -20.01 16.03 -10.65
N GLN A 75 -18.90 16.01 -11.41
CA GLN A 75 -17.74 15.17 -11.14
C GLN A 75 -16.77 15.87 -10.18
N CYS A 76 -16.17 15.12 -9.26
CA CYS A 76 -15.23 15.65 -8.27
C CYS A 76 -14.06 16.42 -8.92
N TRP A 77 -13.47 15.85 -9.96
CA TRP A 77 -12.30 16.42 -10.64
C TRP A 77 -12.58 17.78 -11.31
N ASP A 78 -13.74 17.94 -11.94
CA ASP A 78 -14.09 19.18 -12.65
C ASP A 78 -14.20 20.39 -11.71
N CYS A 79 -14.58 20.16 -10.46
CA CYS A 79 -14.63 21.19 -9.41
C CYS A 79 -13.30 21.34 -8.65
N HIS A 80 -12.61 20.24 -8.34
CA HIS A 80 -11.44 20.23 -7.45
C HIS A 80 -10.06 20.27 -8.15
N ARG A 81 -10.01 20.47 -9.48
CA ARG A 81 -8.77 20.71 -10.22
C ARG A 81 -8.33 22.18 -10.17
N SER A 82 -7.02 22.42 -10.27
CA SER A 82 -6.41 23.77 -10.20
C SER A 82 -6.83 24.78 -11.26
N ALA A 83 -7.55 24.33 -12.31
CA ALA A 83 -8.08 25.16 -13.39
C ALA A 83 -9.62 25.09 -13.47
N SER A 84 -10.30 24.91 -12.33
CA SER A 84 -11.76 25.04 -12.25
C SER A 84 -12.19 26.50 -12.12
N LEU A 85 -13.41 26.81 -12.57
CA LEU A 85 -14.10 28.06 -12.26
C LEU A 85 -14.82 27.99 -10.90
N VAL A 86 -15.12 26.78 -10.42
CA VAL A 86 -15.75 26.53 -9.11
C VAL A 86 -14.73 26.79 -8.01
N ARG A 87 -15.13 27.54 -6.97
CA ARG A 87 -14.23 27.90 -5.86
C ARG A 87 -14.14 26.75 -4.84
N ALA A 88 -13.31 25.76 -5.14
CA ALA A 88 -13.09 24.59 -4.29
C ALA A 88 -11.63 24.47 -3.80
N THR A 89 -11.42 23.70 -2.72
CA THR A 89 -10.08 23.26 -2.31
C THR A 89 -9.55 22.25 -3.33
N VAL A 90 -8.39 22.55 -3.93
CA VAL A 90 -7.80 21.73 -4.99
C VAL A 90 -7.02 20.55 -4.45
N GLN A 91 -6.82 19.51 -5.28
CA GLN A 91 -5.94 18.39 -4.96
C GLN A 91 -4.51 18.91 -4.62
N PRO A 92 -3.92 18.54 -3.47
CA PRO A 92 -2.59 19.02 -3.11
C PRO A 92 -1.51 18.33 -3.96
N ALA A 93 -0.42 19.04 -4.27
CA ALA A 93 0.72 18.49 -5.02
C ALA A 93 1.43 17.30 -4.33
N THR A 94 1.11 17.02 -3.07
CA THR A 94 1.59 15.86 -2.30
C THR A 94 0.70 14.61 -2.42
N HIS A 95 -0.44 14.72 -3.12
CA HIS A 95 -1.33 13.60 -3.41
C HIS A 95 -0.61 12.54 -4.25
N ILE A 96 -0.99 11.27 -4.07
CA ILE A 96 -0.51 10.17 -4.91
C ILE A 96 -1.14 10.22 -6.31
N THR A 97 -0.51 9.62 -7.31
CA THR A 97 -1.08 9.56 -8.66
C THR A 97 -2.23 8.54 -8.68
N THR A 98 -3.44 8.99 -9.05
CA THR A 98 -4.66 8.18 -9.07
C THR A 98 -5.46 8.41 -10.35
N SER A 99 -6.50 7.61 -10.56
CA SER A 99 -7.59 7.97 -11.48
C SER A 99 -8.39 9.19 -10.96
N GLU A 100 -9.33 9.66 -11.77
CA GLU A 100 -10.27 10.73 -11.40
C GLU A 100 -11.46 10.21 -10.54
N ARG A 101 -11.50 8.91 -10.19
CA ARG A 101 -12.54 8.30 -9.33
C ARG A 101 -12.26 8.54 -7.85
N CYS A 102 -12.40 9.80 -7.41
CA CYS A 102 -12.09 10.24 -6.05
C CYS A 102 -12.86 9.46 -4.96
N ASP A 103 -14.08 8.98 -5.26
CA ASP A 103 -14.96 8.20 -4.40
C ASP A 103 -14.45 6.79 -4.05
N SER A 104 -13.46 6.29 -4.80
CA SER A 104 -12.75 5.03 -4.48
C SER A 104 -12.06 5.10 -3.11
N CYS A 105 -11.50 6.27 -2.77
CA CYS A 105 -10.70 6.51 -1.56
C CYS A 105 -11.37 7.47 -0.58
N HIS A 106 -11.93 8.58 -1.10
CA HIS A 106 -12.49 9.67 -0.31
C HIS A 106 -14.01 9.57 -0.16
N ARG A 107 -14.58 10.29 0.80
CA ARG A 107 -16.04 10.51 0.88
C ARG A 107 -16.32 11.99 1.11
N THR A 108 -17.45 12.48 0.63
CA THR A 108 -17.93 13.86 0.88
C THR A 108 -18.03 14.21 2.37
N ALA A 109 -18.34 13.22 3.22
CA ALA A 109 -18.37 13.37 4.67
C ALA A 109 -16.99 13.50 5.34
N ALA A 110 -15.93 12.96 4.75
CA ALA A 110 -14.56 13.04 5.27
C ALA A 110 -13.53 12.71 4.16
N TRP A 111 -12.68 13.68 3.83
CA TRP A 111 -11.65 13.50 2.81
C TRP A 111 -10.43 12.71 3.32
N VAL A 112 -10.08 12.89 4.60
CA VAL A 112 -8.97 12.19 5.28
C VAL A 112 -9.33 11.90 6.74
N PRO A 113 -8.75 10.85 7.37
CA PRO A 113 -7.86 9.83 6.79
C PRO A 113 -8.62 8.85 5.89
N ILE A 114 -7.94 8.32 4.87
CA ILE A 114 -8.46 7.22 4.04
C ILE A 114 -8.14 5.87 4.71
N ALA A 115 -9.11 4.97 4.76
CA ALA A 115 -8.97 3.67 5.45
C ALA A 115 -8.56 2.50 4.53
N ARG A 116 -8.74 2.66 3.21
CA ARG A 116 -8.39 1.67 2.19
C ARG A 116 -8.13 2.38 0.86
N ILE A 117 -7.37 1.73 -0.01
CA ILE A 117 -7.10 2.14 -1.39
C ILE A 117 -7.48 0.97 -2.30
N ASP A 118 -8.08 1.25 -3.45
CA ASP A 118 -8.17 0.27 -4.54
C ASP A 118 -6.96 0.46 -5.46
N HIS A 119 -6.14 -0.58 -5.61
CA HIS A 119 -4.94 -0.53 -6.45
C HIS A 119 -5.26 -0.31 -7.94
N LEU A 120 -6.47 -0.64 -8.40
CA LEU A 120 -6.92 -0.38 -9.77
C LEU A 120 -7.09 1.11 -10.06
N GLU A 121 -7.26 1.94 -9.03
CA GLU A 121 -7.47 3.38 -9.11
C GLU A 121 -6.18 4.17 -8.80
N THR A 122 -5.04 3.49 -8.65
CA THR A 122 -3.72 4.10 -8.35
C THR A 122 -2.69 3.83 -9.44
N TYR A 123 -1.77 4.78 -9.63
CA TYR A 123 -0.68 4.67 -10.60
C TYR A 123 0.69 4.87 -9.94
N GLY A 124 1.64 3.99 -10.26
CA GLY A 124 3.00 4.03 -9.73
C GLY A 124 3.64 2.65 -9.70
N THR A 125 4.87 2.55 -9.20
CA THR A 125 5.48 1.26 -8.87
C THR A 125 5.13 0.90 -7.43
N CYS A 126 5.07 -0.41 -7.11
CA CYS A 126 4.78 -0.89 -5.75
C CYS A 126 5.60 -0.15 -4.69
N GLN A 127 6.90 0.04 -4.93
CA GLN A 127 7.84 0.66 -3.99
C GLN A 127 7.68 2.18 -3.83
N SER A 128 7.03 2.87 -4.77
CA SER A 128 6.74 4.31 -4.62
C SER A 128 5.68 4.59 -3.53
N CYS A 129 4.94 3.57 -3.11
CA CYS A 129 3.96 3.63 -2.01
C CYS A 129 4.32 2.68 -0.86
N HIS A 130 4.79 1.46 -1.13
CA HIS A 130 5.19 0.47 -0.12
C HIS A 130 6.64 0.72 0.37
N ASP A 131 6.90 1.94 0.84
CA ASP A 131 8.21 2.47 1.24
C ASP A 131 8.45 2.50 2.77
N ASN A 132 7.52 1.92 3.55
CA ASN A 132 7.41 2.02 5.01
C ASN A 132 7.12 3.43 5.56
N ARG A 133 6.77 4.41 4.71
CA ARG A 133 6.26 5.73 5.14
C ARG A 133 4.80 5.93 4.74
N ARG A 134 4.44 5.59 3.50
CA ARG A 134 3.07 5.71 2.97
C ARG A 134 2.27 4.42 3.19
N ALA A 135 2.87 3.27 2.87
CA ALA A 135 2.34 1.94 3.13
C ALA A 135 3.47 0.98 3.57
N ALA A 136 3.10 -0.12 4.22
CA ALA A 136 4.05 -1.15 4.66
C ALA A 136 4.77 -1.79 3.46
N GLY A 137 6.09 -1.83 3.52
CA GLY A 137 6.96 -2.46 2.52
C GLY A 137 7.14 -3.96 2.74
N LYS A 138 8.21 -4.51 2.16
CA LYS A 138 8.66 -5.88 2.45
C LYS A 138 8.97 -6.03 3.95
N PRO A 139 8.35 -6.97 4.69
CA PRO A 139 8.67 -7.22 6.08
C PRO A 139 10.06 -7.85 6.24
N THR A 140 10.59 -7.88 7.46
CA THR A 140 11.95 -8.40 7.77
C THR A 140 12.13 -9.89 7.47
N ASN A 141 11.05 -10.66 7.38
CA ASN A 141 11.03 -12.08 7.00
C ASN A 141 10.68 -12.31 5.52
N HIS A 142 10.68 -11.27 4.68
CA HIS A 142 10.46 -11.41 3.24
C HIS A 142 11.67 -12.06 2.55
N LEU A 143 11.43 -12.84 1.50
CA LEU A 143 12.49 -13.44 0.69
C LEU A 143 13.35 -12.38 -0.01
N PRO A 144 14.69 -12.55 -0.09
CA PRO A 144 15.55 -11.70 -0.91
C PRO A 144 15.10 -11.75 -2.37
N THR A 145 14.57 -10.64 -2.85
CA THR A 145 13.89 -10.50 -4.15
C THR A 145 14.13 -9.09 -4.67
N ASP A 146 14.14 -8.93 -5.98
CA ASP A 146 14.24 -7.62 -6.62
C ASP A 146 12.94 -6.81 -6.48
N ASN A 147 12.77 -5.79 -7.31
CA ASN A 147 11.67 -4.84 -7.18
C ASN A 147 10.40 -5.24 -7.97
N GLN A 148 10.39 -6.42 -8.62
CA GLN A 148 9.27 -6.95 -9.41
C GLN A 148 8.28 -7.72 -8.52
N CYS A 149 7.48 -6.98 -7.75
CA CYS A 149 6.56 -7.56 -6.76
C CYS A 149 5.44 -8.39 -7.41
N ASP A 150 5.07 -8.07 -8.64
CA ASP A 150 4.05 -8.70 -9.48
C ASP A 150 4.45 -10.11 -9.98
N ASN A 151 5.74 -10.46 -9.94
CA ASN A 151 6.20 -11.85 -10.13
C ASN A 151 5.71 -12.80 -9.03
N CYS A 152 5.31 -12.26 -7.86
CA CYS A 152 4.93 -13.06 -6.69
C CYS A 152 3.54 -12.73 -6.14
N HIS A 153 3.09 -11.47 -6.25
CA HIS A 153 1.87 -10.96 -5.63
C HIS A 153 0.89 -10.41 -6.67
N ARG A 154 -0.41 -10.55 -6.39
CA ARG A 154 -1.48 -9.88 -7.14
C ARG A 154 -2.06 -8.76 -6.31
N THR A 155 -2.32 -7.61 -6.91
CA THR A 155 -2.91 -6.44 -6.22
C THR A 155 -4.32 -6.71 -5.67
N THR A 156 -5.04 -7.66 -6.26
CA THR A 156 -6.37 -8.12 -5.82
C THR A 156 -6.32 -9.28 -4.81
N ALA A 157 -5.16 -9.93 -4.63
CA ALA A 157 -4.94 -11.04 -3.71
C ALA A 157 -3.45 -11.08 -3.32
N TRP A 158 -3.06 -10.27 -2.34
CA TRP A 158 -1.65 -10.11 -1.94
C TRP A 158 -1.07 -11.37 -1.29
N THR A 159 -1.93 -12.16 -0.64
CA THR A 159 -1.60 -13.46 -0.05
C THR A 159 -2.61 -14.54 -0.48
N PRO A 160 -2.17 -15.80 -0.69
CA PRO A 160 -0.78 -16.25 -0.72
C PRO A 160 -0.01 -15.69 -1.92
N ALA A 161 1.31 -15.52 -1.76
CA ALA A 161 2.20 -15.28 -2.89
C ALA A 161 2.36 -16.58 -3.70
N PHE A 162 2.55 -16.46 -5.02
CA PHE A 162 2.85 -17.59 -5.89
C PHE A 162 4.24 -17.42 -6.48
N PHE A 163 5.09 -18.44 -6.37
CA PHE A 163 6.43 -18.44 -6.95
C PHE A 163 6.49 -19.44 -8.10
N ASP A 164 6.69 -18.93 -9.32
CA ASP A 164 6.97 -19.77 -10.48
C ASP A 164 8.46 -20.11 -10.54
N HIS A 165 8.78 -21.36 -10.87
CA HIS A 165 10.16 -21.80 -11.08
C HIS A 165 10.59 -21.67 -12.55
N ALA A 166 9.70 -21.22 -13.44
CA ALA A 166 10.02 -20.94 -14.83
C ALA A 166 11.19 -19.95 -14.98
N GLY A 167 12.18 -20.30 -15.80
CA GLY A 167 13.38 -19.49 -16.02
C GLY A 167 14.49 -19.64 -14.96
N ILE A 168 14.28 -20.45 -13.92
CA ILE A 168 15.35 -20.80 -12.96
C ILE A 168 16.09 -22.04 -13.48
N ASP A 169 17.36 -21.85 -13.83
CA ASP A 169 18.25 -22.90 -14.37
C ASP A 169 19.40 -23.27 -13.44
N SER A 170 19.64 -22.49 -12.39
CA SER A 170 20.86 -22.55 -11.56
C SER A 170 20.64 -22.02 -10.14
N ASN A 171 21.64 -22.17 -9.26
CA ASN A 171 21.68 -21.58 -7.92
C ASN A 171 20.50 -21.97 -7.00
N CYS A 172 19.94 -23.17 -7.19
CA CYS A 172 18.74 -23.63 -6.46
C CYS A 172 18.94 -23.65 -4.94
N ALA A 173 20.16 -23.96 -4.49
CA ALA A 173 20.55 -24.01 -3.08
C ALA A 173 20.44 -22.66 -2.33
N SER A 174 20.38 -21.52 -3.05
CA SER A 174 20.15 -20.21 -2.41
C SER A 174 18.79 -20.15 -1.70
N CYS A 175 17.77 -20.81 -2.26
CA CYS A 175 16.42 -20.90 -1.70
C CYS A 175 16.18 -22.26 -1.02
N HIS A 176 16.63 -23.36 -1.62
CA HIS A 176 16.52 -24.72 -1.07
C HIS A 176 17.61 -25.01 -0.02
N ASN A 177 17.65 -24.14 1.01
CA ASN A 177 18.66 -24.13 2.07
C ASN A 177 18.16 -24.74 3.41
N GLY A 178 16.92 -25.27 3.44
CA GLY A 178 16.30 -25.84 4.64
C GLY A 178 15.64 -24.81 5.58
N THR A 179 15.79 -23.51 5.32
CA THR A 179 15.14 -22.41 6.04
C THR A 179 14.11 -21.68 5.18
N THR A 180 14.51 -21.27 3.97
CA THR A 180 13.68 -20.56 2.99
C THR A 180 12.71 -21.50 2.28
N ALA A 181 13.23 -22.61 1.75
CA ALA A 181 12.49 -23.72 1.19
C ALA A 181 13.14 -25.03 1.64
N GLN A 182 12.42 -26.15 1.49
CA GLN A 182 12.95 -27.47 1.82
C GLN A 182 14.24 -27.73 1.02
N GLY A 183 15.34 -27.96 1.74
CA GLY A 183 16.62 -28.32 1.13
C GLY A 183 16.71 -29.82 0.81
N LYS A 184 17.93 -30.33 0.67
CA LYS A 184 18.19 -31.76 0.53
C LYS A 184 17.54 -32.54 1.69
N PRO A 185 16.74 -33.58 1.43
CA PRO A 185 16.19 -34.43 2.49
C PRO A 185 17.29 -35.26 3.16
N THR A 186 17.00 -35.85 4.32
CA THR A 186 17.99 -36.58 5.15
C THR A 186 18.55 -37.85 4.52
N ASP A 187 17.86 -38.39 3.52
CA ASP A 187 18.24 -39.56 2.73
C ASP A 187 18.90 -39.20 1.38
N HIS A 188 19.14 -37.91 1.11
CA HIS A 188 19.87 -37.46 -0.07
C HIS A 188 21.34 -37.91 -0.01
N ILE A 189 21.88 -38.36 -1.15
CA ILE A 189 23.31 -38.72 -1.26
C ILE A 189 24.22 -37.53 -0.90
N PRO A 190 25.39 -37.71 -0.28
CA PRO A 190 26.29 -36.59 0.00
C PRO A 190 26.78 -35.96 -1.31
N SER A 191 26.56 -34.65 -1.48
CA SER A 191 26.87 -33.93 -2.72
C SER A 191 27.13 -32.43 -2.51
N THR A 192 27.74 -31.79 -3.51
CA THR A 192 27.89 -30.34 -3.62
C THR A 192 26.53 -29.65 -3.79
N ASN A 193 26.50 -28.31 -3.73
CA ASN A 193 25.28 -27.52 -3.91
C ASN A 193 25.04 -27.07 -5.37
N VAL A 194 25.73 -27.67 -6.34
CA VAL A 194 25.42 -27.53 -7.77
C VAL A 194 24.27 -28.49 -8.08
N CYS A 195 23.04 -28.00 -7.89
CA CYS A 195 21.83 -28.82 -7.98
C CYS A 195 21.49 -29.12 -9.44
N GLU A 196 21.74 -28.14 -10.30
CA GLU A 196 21.51 -28.09 -11.74
C GLU A 196 22.26 -29.16 -12.56
N ASP A 197 23.34 -29.73 -12.02
CA ASP A 197 24.08 -30.86 -12.64
C ASP A 197 23.31 -32.20 -12.52
N CYS A 198 22.29 -32.27 -11.67
CA CYS A 198 21.52 -33.49 -11.38
C CYS A 198 20.00 -33.27 -11.52
N HIS A 199 19.51 -32.09 -11.15
CA HIS A 199 18.09 -31.78 -11.01
C HIS A 199 17.71 -30.58 -11.88
N ASN A 200 16.43 -30.48 -12.22
CA ASN A 200 15.85 -29.26 -12.77
C ASN A 200 14.42 -29.08 -12.25
N THR A 201 13.82 -27.94 -12.57
CA THR A 201 12.48 -27.53 -12.10
C THR A 201 11.35 -28.46 -12.52
N MET A 202 11.56 -29.33 -13.52
CA MET A 202 10.61 -30.35 -13.99
C MET A 202 10.93 -31.75 -13.49
N SER A 203 12.13 -32.00 -12.94
CA SER A 203 12.63 -33.33 -12.59
C SER A 203 13.59 -33.26 -11.40
N PHE A 204 13.03 -33.15 -10.20
CA PHE A 204 13.80 -33.07 -8.95
C PHE A 204 14.11 -34.45 -8.32
N SER A 205 13.46 -35.53 -8.74
CA SER A 205 13.76 -36.91 -8.33
C SER A 205 13.05 -37.93 -9.23
N PRO A 206 13.62 -39.12 -9.53
CA PRO A 206 14.94 -39.63 -9.14
C PRO A 206 16.01 -39.40 -10.22
N VAL A 207 17.28 -39.30 -9.82
CA VAL A 207 18.42 -39.25 -10.74
C VAL A 207 19.03 -40.63 -10.95
N ALA A 208 19.28 -41.03 -12.21
CA ALA A 208 19.79 -42.35 -12.55
C ALA A 208 21.33 -42.42 -12.64
N ARG A 209 21.99 -41.26 -12.70
CA ARG A 209 23.44 -41.10 -12.86
C ARG A 209 23.88 -39.80 -12.17
N VAL A 210 25.15 -39.71 -11.80
CA VAL A 210 25.76 -38.56 -11.13
C VAL A 210 27.09 -38.21 -11.79
N ASP A 211 27.51 -36.95 -11.69
CA ASP A 211 28.91 -36.58 -11.88
C ASP A 211 29.69 -36.89 -10.59
N HIS A 212 30.82 -37.58 -10.72
CA HIS A 212 31.69 -37.92 -9.60
C HIS A 212 32.40 -36.68 -9.01
N LEU A 213 32.45 -35.57 -9.75
CA LEU A 213 32.93 -34.28 -9.24
C LEU A 213 31.93 -33.60 -8.28
N GLN A 214 30.66 -33.99 -8.32
CA GLN A 214 29.59 -33.36 -7.53
C GLN A 214 29.11 -34.20 -6.34
N VAL A 215 29.55 -35.46 -6.20
CA VAL A 215 29.24 -36.31 -5.04
C VAL A 215 30.41 -36.38 -4.06
N MET A 216 30.13 -36.73 -2.81
CA MET A 216 31.11 -36.82 -1.73
C MET A 216 31.03 -38.17 -1.01
N GLY A 217 32.15 -38.62 -0.44
CA GLY A 217 32.27 -39.90 0.28
C GLY A 217 33.38 -40.79 -0.28
N THR A 218 33.50 -42.00 0.25
CA THR A 218 34.39 -43.04 -0.32
C THR A 218 33.68 -43.81 -1.42
N CYS A 219 34.44 -44.40 -2.35
CA CYS A 219 33.84 -45.21 -3.42
C CYS A 219 33.09 -46.41 -2.82
N SER A 220 33.70 -47.13 -1.88
CA SER A 220 33.09 -48.22 -1.10
C SER A 220 31.82 -47.82 -0.35
N GLY A 221 31.73 -46.57 0.13
CA GLY A 221 30.58 -46.05 0.86
C GLY A 221 29.31 -45.95 0.00
N CYS A 222 29.47 -45.62 -1.29
CA CYS A 222 28.36 -45.51 -2.24
C CYS A 222 28.20 -46.79 -3.09
N HIS A 223 29.29 -47.39 -3.56
CA HIS A 223 29.32 -48.61 -4.36
C HIS A 223 29.26 -49.86 -3.48
N ASN A 224 28.23 -49.91 -2.62
CA ASN A 224 27.98 -50.95 -1.63
C ASN A 224 26.87 -51.95 -2.06
N GLY A 225 26.30 -51.78 -3.25
CA GLY A 225 25.18 -52.58 -3.76
C GLY A 225 23.78 -52.10 -3.33
N VAL A 226 23.70 -51.07 -2.47
CA VAL A 226 22.45 -50.43 -2.01
C VAL A 226 22.27 -49.06 -2.67
N ILE A 227 23.27 -48.17 -2.58
CA ILE A 227 23.21 -46.81 -3.16
C ILE A 227 23.60 -46.86 -4.64
N ALA A 228 24.73 -47.46 -4.94
CA ALA A 228 25.21 -47.72 -6.30
C ALA A 228 25.72 -49.17 -6.43
N ARG A 229 25.83 -49.65 -7.68
CA ARG A 229 26.38 -50.98 -7.97
C ARG A 229 27.81 -51.10 -7.44
N GLY A 230 28.05 -52.10 -6.61
CA GLY A 230 29.36 -52.39 -6.04
C GLY A 230 30.32 -53.11 -6.99
N GLN A 231 31.41 -53.61 -6.42
CA GLN A 231 32.39 -54.44 -7.13
C GLN A 231 31.72 -55.68 -7.75
N HIS A 232 32.19 -56.08 -8.93
CA HIS A 232 31.71 -57.28 -9.62
C HIS A 232 32.13 -58.55 -8.85
N PRO A 233 31.38 -59.67 -8.87
CA PRO A 233 31.74 -60.86 -8.08
C PRO A 233 33.10 -61.51 -8.43
N GLN A 234 33.63 -61.23 -9.62
CA GLN A 234 34.95 -61.64 -10.09
C GLN A 234 36.04 -60.55 -9.92
N HIS A 235 35.77 -59.51 -9.12
CA HIS A 235 36.77 -58.51 -8.76
C HIS A 235 37.90 -59.17 -7.93
N ILE A 236 39.12 -58.65 -8.07
CA ILE A 236 40.27 -59.15 -7.29
C ILE A 236 40.03 -58.81 -5.81
N PRO A 237 40.18 -59.76 -4.86
CA PRO A 237 40.04 -59.46 -3.44
C PRO A 237 41.02 -58.37 -3.01
N THR A 238 40.50 -57.26 -2.48
CA THR A 238 41.28 -56.14 -1.95
C THR A 238 40.60 -55.56 -0.71
N MET A 239 41.40 -54.92 0.15
CA MET A 239 40.91 -54.09 1.27
C MET A 239 41.23 -52.60 1.05
N ASP A 240 41.91 -52.26 -0.06
CA ASP A 240 42.25 -50.89 -0.42
C ASP A 240 41.02 -50.19 -1.02
N GLU A 241 40.94 -48.86 -0.84
CA GLU A 241 39.86 -48.06 -1.41
C GLU A 241 40.01 -47.96 -2.95
N CYS A 242 38.89 -47.84 -3.66
CA CYS A 242 38.84 -48.07 -5.11
C CYS A 242 39.70 -47.08 -5.91
N ASP A 243 39.91 -45.88 -5.39
CA ASP A 243 40.75 -44.83 -5.98
C ASP A 243 42.25 -45.17 -6.03
N THR A 244 42.70 -46.15 -5.23
CA THR A 244 44.05 -46.71 -5.27
C THR A 244 44.39 -47.37 -6.63
N CYS A 245 43.38 -47.92 -7.31
CA CYS A 245 43.55 -48.62 -8.59
C CYS A 245 42.73 -48.02 -9.75
N HIS A 246 41.70 -47.23 -9.46
CA HIS A 246 40.77 -46.70 -10.45
C HIS A 246 40.63 -45.17 -10.36
N SER A 247 40.72 -44.47 -11.48
CA SER A 247 40.34 -43.06 -11.54
C SER A 247 38.85 -42.92 -11.93
N PRO A 248 38.04 -42.07 -11.26
CA PRO A 248 36.67 -41.76 -11.67
C PRO A 248 36.54 -41.36 -13.15
N ALA A 249 37.53 -40.65 -13.71
CA ALA A 249 37.58 -40.29 -15.13
C ALA A 249 37.76 -41.49 -16.10
N GLY A 250 38.20 -42.63 -15.58
CA GLY A 250 38.34 -43.89 -16.31
C GLY A 250 37.05 -44.72 -16.38
N TRP A 251 36.08 -44.48 -15.48
CA TRP A 251 34.79 -45.17 -15.49
C TRP A 251 33.84 -44.52 -16.51
N ARG A 252 34.06 -44.85 -17.79
CA ARG A 252 33.05 -44.58 -18.82
C ARG A 252 31.81 -45.46 -18.56
N GLN A 253 30.65 -44.82 -18.73
CA GLN A 253 29.30 -45.28 -18.37
C GLN A 253 28.72 -46.42 -19.20
#